data_AF-E3DPV2-F1
#
_entry.id   AF-E3DPV2-F1
#
_cell.length_a   1.000
_cell.length_b   1.000
_cell.length_c   1.000
_cell.angle_alpha   90.00
_cell.angle_beta   90.00
_cell.angle_gamma   90.00
#
_symmetry.space_group_name_H-M   'P 1'
#
loop_
_entity.id
_entity.type
_entity.pdbx_description
1 polymer ?
#
loop_
_entity_poly.entity_id
_entity_poly.type
_entity_poly.pdbx_seq_one_letter_code
_entity_poly.pdbx_strand_id
1 'polypeptide(L)'
;MIKALGNVFKVKELRNKVLFMLAMMAVYRLGAHIPVPGVDVALLQERLFGGNFGGALDFLDLFAGGALSNFTIFAMSITPYITASIILQLLTVVIPKLEELSKQGNEGRKKIAQYTRYGTIVLAVIQAVGITLYIQRFGAVPNASAFDFALIIVSLTAGTAFLMWLGEQITDKGIGNGISIIIFTSIISRFPSDMYNTYELLEAGTISILNVLMFAVLAIIIIAGIIFVQQGERRIPVQYSKRVVGRRVYGGRSTHIPMKINQAGVIPVIFASSVLLFPGIIAQVLPYDWAAGLANAISPGSGLYMVLYGLMILFFTYFYTAITFNPEEVADNMKKHGGFIPGIRPGRPTINYLDKVLMRVTLAGAIFLTIVALLPFAMQPLTGVTISFGGTSLIIMVGVALKTMEQIESHLLMRHYEGFMK
;
A
#
# COMPACT_ATOMS: atom_id res chain seq x y z
N MET A 1 -4.66 -9.98 -19.97
CA MET A 1 -3.38 -9.69 -19.24
C MET A 1 -2.09 -10.15 -19.95
N ILE A 2 -1.78 -11.44 -20.16
CA ILE A 2 -0.45 -11.85 -20.73
C ILE A 2 -0.18 -11.30 -22.15
N LYS A 3 -1.20 -11.26 -23.02
CA LYS A 3 -1.08 -10.63 -24.35
C LYS A 3 -0.79 -9.12 -24.28
N ALA A 4 -1.23 -8.44 -23.22
CA ALA A 4 -0.97 -7.02 -23.01
C ALA A 4 0.51 -6.74 -22.73
N LEU A 5 1.18 -7.59 -21.93
CA LEU A 5 2.63 -7.53 -21.67
C LEU A 5 3.46 -7.61 -22.95
N GLY A 6 3.12 -8.51 -23.87
CA GLY A 6 3.81 -8.60 -25.17
C GLY A 6 3.58 -7.37 -26.07
N ASN A 7 2.45 -6.67 -25.90
CA ASN A 7 2.14 -5.47 -26.66
C ASN A 7 2.74 -4.19 -26.06
N VAL A 8 3.14 -4.20 -24.77
CA VAL A 8 3.87 -3.10 -24.12
C VAL A 8 5.12 -2.71 -24.92
N PHE A 9 5.90 -3.71 -25.33
CA PHE A 9 7.15 -3.48 -26.08
C PHE A 9 6.94 -3.04 -27.53
N LYS A 10 5.74 -3.25 -28.08
CA LYS A 10 5.39 -2.85 -29.46
C LYS A 10 4.95 -1.39 -29.54
N VAL A 11 4.35 -0.85 -28.48
CA VAL A 11 3.84 0.53 -28.45
C VAL A 11 4.91 1.47 -27.92
N LYS A 12 5.45 2.36 -28.78
CA LYS A 12 6.55 3.29 -28.43
C LYS A 12 6.27 4.13 -27.17
N GLU A 13 5.06 4.68 -27.04
CA GLU A 13 4.69 5.49 -25.87
C GLU A 13 4.69 4.66 -24.58
N LEU A 14 3.97 3.54 -24.59
CA LEU A 14 3.86 2.63 -23.44
C LEU A 14 5.23 2.07 -23.04
N ARG A 15 6.07 1.70 -24.02
CA ARG A 15 7.46 1.28 -23.81
C ARG A 15 8.27 2.38 -23.12
N ASN A 16 8.17 3.64 -23.56
CA ASN A 16 8.89 4.74 -22.94
C ASN A 16 8.46 4.97 -21.49
N LYS A 17 7.16 4.86 -21.19
CA LYS A 17 6.64 4.97 -19.81
C LYS A 17 7.15 3.83 -18.92
N VAL A 18 7.17 2.58 -19.42
CA VAL A 18 7.71 1.44 -18.69
C VAL A 18 9.22 1.55 -18.49
N LEU A 19 9.97 1.96 -19.52
CA LEU A 19 11.43 2.18 -19.39
C LEU A 19 11.73 3.30 -18.38
N PHE A 20 10.95 4.39 -18.39
CA PHE A 20 11.08 5.45 -17.39
C PHE A 20 10.82 4.92 -15.98
N MET A 21 9.74 4.15 -15.79
CA MET A 21 9.43 3.51 -14.50
C MET A 21 10.57 2.59 -14.03
N LEU A 22 11.09 1.72 -14.91
CA LEU A 22 12.21 0.82 -14.58
C LEU A 22 13.50 1.58 -14.26
N ALA A 23 13.79 2.66 -14.99
CA ALA A 23 14.92 3.53 -14.70
C ALA A 23 14.78 4.19 -13.33
N MET A 24 13.59 4.68 -12.97
CA MET A 24 13.35 5.25 -11.64
C MET A 24 13.43 4.21 -10.52
N MET A 25 12.99 2.96 -10.77
CA MET A 25 13.19 1.84 -9.82
C MET A 25 14.68 1.54 -9.62
N ALA A 26 15.49 1.62 -10.67
CA ALA A 26 16.95 1.46 -10.57
C ALA A 26 17.59 2.60 -9.77
N VAL A 27 17.17 3.85 -10.00
CA VAL A 27 17.63 5.02 -9.21
C VAL A 27 17.27 4.87 -7.74
N TYR A 28 16.05 4.43 -7.44
CA TYR A 28 15.64 4.12 -6.07
C TYR A 28 16.56 3.08 -5.42
N ARG A 29 16.88 2.00 -6.15
CA ARG A 29 17.77 0.95 -5.66
C ARG A 29 19.19 1.43 -5.41
N LEU A 30 19.75 2.22 -6.32
CA LEU A 30 21.09 2.79 -6.13
C LEU A 30 21.16 3.65 -4.88
N GLY A 31 20.16 4.51 -4.63
CA GLY A 31 20.13 5.32 -3.42
C GLY A 31 19.91 4.51 -2.13
N ALA A 32 19.27 3.34 -2.21
CA ALA A 32 19.14 2.41 -1.09
C ALA A 32 20.46 1.73 -0.67
N HIS A 33 21.56 1.97 -1.40
CA HIS A 33 22.92 1.54 -1.04
C HIS A 33 23.84 2.70 -0.61
N ILE A 34 23.33 3.95 -0.54
CA ILE A 34 24.12 5.11 -0.11
C ILE A 34 23.93 5.31 1.41
N PRO A 35 24.90 4.94 2.26
CA PRO A 35 24.78 5.08 3.71
C PRO A 35 24.72 6.56 4.12
N VAL A 36 24.01 6.84 5.21
CA VAL A 36 24.02 8.17 5.81
C VAL A 36 25.40 8.43 6.42
N PRO A 37 26.04 9.58 6.18
CA PRO A 37 27.33 9.87 6.79
C PRO A 37 27.21 10.04 8.31
N GLY A 38 28.24 9.61 9.04
CA GLY A 38 28.32 9.77 10.51
C GLY A 38 27.73 8.61 11.32
N VAL A 39 27.32 7.51 10.68
CA VAL A 39 26.74 6.34 11.34
C VAL A 39 27.53 5.07 11.03
N ASP A 40 27.82 4.30 12.08
CA ASP A 40 28.40 2.96 11.94
C ASP A 40 27.31 1.92 11.65
N VAL A 41 27.21 1.54 10.37
CA VAL A 41 26.20 0.60 9.88
C VAL A 41 26.44 -0.82 10.41
N ALA A 42 27.70 -1.22 10.61
CA ALA A 42 28.02 -2.56 11.09
C ALA A 42 27.58 -2.74 12.55
N LEU A 43 27.84 -1.73 13.38
CA LEU A 43 27.41 -1.72 14.78
C LEU A 43 25.87 -1.67 14.89
N LEU A 44 25.19 -0.95 14.00
CA LEU A 44 23.72 -0.94 13.92
C LEU A 44 23.14 -2.31 13.58
N GLN A 45 23.70 -2.99 12.59
CA GLN A 45 23.23 -4.31 12.18
C GLN A 45 23.37 -5.33 13.30
N GLU A 46 24.52 -5.35 13.97
CA GLU A 46 24.77 -6.25 15.10
C GLU A 46 23.81 -5.98 16.27
N ARG A 47 23.60 -4.71 16.63
CA ARG A 47 22.86 -4.34 17.85
C ARG A 47 21.34 -4.28 17.68
N LEU A 48 20.86 -3.84 16.50
CA LEU A 48 19.42 -3.72 16.24
C LEU A 48 18.82 -4.99 15.63
N PHE A 49 19.59 -5.70 14.78
CA PHE A 49 19.09 -6.84 14.02
C PHE A 49 19.67 -8.19 14.50
N GLY A 50 20.70 -8.19 15.34
CA GLY A 50 21.26 -9.40 15.95
C GLY A 50 20.57 -9.88 17.25
N GLY A 51 19.63 -9.10 17.82
CA GLY A 51 18.94 -9.41 19.08
C GLY A 51 17.41 -9.56 18.96
N ASN A 52 16.77 -10.12 20.01
CA ASN A 52 15.32 -10.33 20.12
C ASN A 52 14.43 -9.06 20.05
N PHE A 53 15.02 -7.87 19.92
CA PHE A 53 14.31 -6.58 19.87
C PHE A 53 13.90 -6.13 18.45
N GLY A 54 14.24 -6.91 17.41
CA GLY A 54 14.06 -6.54 16.01
C GLY A 54 12.62 -6.52 15.48
N GLY A 55 11.61 -7.03 16.19
CA GLY A 55 10.29 -7.33 15.61
C GLY A 55 9.56 -6.15 14.92
N ALA A 56 9.57 -4.96 15.53
CA ALA A 56 8.91 -3.78 14.96
C ALA A 56 9.78 -3.06 13.90
N LEU A 57 11.10 -3.05 14.08
CA LEU A 57 12.04 -2.41 13.16
C LEU A 57 12.25 -3.23 11.89
N ASP A 58 12.19 -4.56 11.98
CA ASP A 58 12.27 -5.45 10.84
C ASP A 58 11.05 -5.28 9.91
N PHE A 59 9.86 -5.08 10.50
CA PHE A 59 8.67 -4.74 9.71
C PHE A 59 8.78 -3.36 9.03
N LEU A 60 9.39 -2.36 9.68
CA LEU A 60 9.68 -1.08 9.02
C LEU A 60 10.69 -1.25 7.88
N ASP A 61 11.72 -2.06 8.11
CA ASP A 61 12.78 -2.32 7.14
C ASP A 61 12.25 -3.10 5.92
N LEU A 62 11.20 -3.91 6.08
CA LEU A 62 10.47 -4.54 4.99
C LEU A 62 9.89 -3.52 4.00
N PHE A 63 9.28 -2.42 4.50
CA PHE A 63 8.83 -1.31 3.66
C PHE A 63 9.98 -0.46 3.10
N ALA A 64 11.12 -0.44 3.80
CA ALA A 64 12.33 0.23 3.37
C ALA A 64 13.18 -0.62 2.40
N GLY A 65 12.84 -1.91 2.20
CA GLY A 65 13.56 -2.79 1.29
C GLY A 65 15.02 -3.01 1.66
N GLY A 66 15.35 -2.95 2.96
CA GLY A 66 16.73 -3.09 3.47
C GLY A 66 17.47 -1.75 3.65
N ALA A 67 16.81 -0.63 3.38
CA ALA A 67 17.40 0.69 3.55
C ALA A 67 17.55 1.09 5.04
N LEU A 68 16.73 0.54 5.94
CA LEU A 68 16.85 0.83 7.38
C LEU A 68 17.97 0.00 8.02
N SER A 69 18.10 -1.29 7.66
CA SER A 69 19.21 -2.14 8.12
C SER A 69 20.58 -1.67 7.63
N ASN A 70 20.67 -1.11 6.43
CA ASN A 70 21.91 -0.51 5.92
C ASN A 70 22.04 0.99 6.28
N PHE A 71 21.09 1.52 7.05
CA PHE A 71 20.98 2.92 7.44
C PHE A 71 21.34 3.91 6.32
N THR A 72 20.62 3.79 5.20
CA THR A 72 20.85 4.61 4.01
C THR A 72 20.06 5.90 4.03
N ILE A 73 20.34 6.79 3.07
CA ILE A 73 19.57 8.03 2.89
C ILE A 73 18.06 7.77 2.74
N PHE A 74 17.67 6.55 2.37
CA PHE A 74 16.28 6.11 2.24
C PHE A 74 15.77 5.28 3.42
N ALA A 75 16.44 5.31 4.59
CA ALA A 75 16.07 4.51 5.76
C ALA A 75 14.62 4.73 6.23
N MET A 76 14.08 5.95 6.12
CA MET A 76 12.67 6.24 6.43
C MET A 76 11.69 5.80 5.33
N SER A 77 12.21 5.40 4.17
CA SER A 77 11.43 5.04 2.98
C SER A 77 10.41 6.13 2.62
N ILE A 78 9.28 5.73 2.02
CA ILE A 78 8.13 6.58 1.73
C ILE A 78 7.15 6.66 2.91
N THR A 79 7.52 6.15 4.09
CA THR A 79 6.62 6.07 5.26
C THR A 79 6.10 7.44 5.73
N PRO A 80 6.89 8.54 5.78
CA PRO A 80 6.37 9.83 6.21
C PRO A 80 5.29 10.36 5.26
N TYR A 81 5.40 10.04 3.97
CA TYR A 81 4.41 10.41 2.96
C TYR A 81 3.11 9.61 3.12
N ILE A 82 3.22 8.30 3.36
CA ILE A 82 2.05 7.45 3.63
C ILE A 82 1.29 8.01 4.84
N THR A 83 2.00 8.32 5.93
CA THR A 83 1.42 8.89 7.15
C THR A 83 0.76 10.24 6.89
N ALA A 84 1.42 11.16 6.15
CA ALA A 84 0.83 12.44 5.78
C ALA A 84 -0.45 12.28 4.95
N SER A 85 -0.44 11.35 3.98
CA SER A 85 -1.59 11.06 3.13
C SER A 85 -2.75 10.48 3.93
N ILE A 86 -2.48 9.61 4.91
CA ILE A 86 -3.49 9.06 5.82
C ILE A 86 -4.12 10.19 6.63
N ILE A 87 -3.30 11.03 7.25
CA ILE A 87 -3.77 12.13 8.09
C ILE A 87 -4.68 13.05 7.29
N LEU A 88 -4.28 13.47 6.09
CA LEU A 88 -5.13 14.32 5.26
C LEU A 88 -6.40 13.62 4.79
N GLN A 89 -6.33 12.33 4.46
CA GLN A 89 -7.52 11.59 4.07
C GLN A 89 -8.53 11.47 5.23
N LEU A 90 -8.06 11.28 6.47
CA LEU A 90 -8.91 11.34 7.66
C LEU A 90 -9.47 12.75 7.88
N LEU A 91 -8.63 13.79 7.76
CA LEU A 91 -9.05 15.18 7.93
C LEU A 91 -10.05 15.64 6.87
N THR A 92 -10.04 15.07 5.67
CA THR A 92 -11.05 15.39 4.64
C THR A 92 -12.47 15.00 5.04
N VAL A 93 -12.63 14.02 5.93
CA VAL A 93 -13.94 13.60 6.45
C VAL A 93 -14.38 14.46 7.63
N VAL A 94 -13.43 14.89 8.46
CA VAL A 94 -13.70 15.65 9.67
C VAL A 94 -13.88 17.15 9.38
N ILE A 95 -13.18 17.67 8.36
CA ILE A 95 -13.15 19.10 8.03
C ILE A 95 -13.92 19.35 6.73
N PRO A 96 -15.11 19.98 6.78
CA PRO A 96 -15.96 20.22 5.60
C PRO A 96 -15.25 20.99 4.47
N LYS A 97 -14.37 21.95 4.81
CA LYS A 97 -13.58 22.68 3.81
C LYS A 97 -12.66 21.78 2.98
N LEU A 98 -12.07 20.76 3.61
CA LEU A 98 -11.22 19.79 2.91
C LEU A 98 -12.07 18.81 2.08
N GLU A 99 -13.27 18.49 2.54
CA GLU A 99 -14.26 17.72 1.76
C GLU A 99 -14.68 18.47 0.49
N GLU A 100 -15.04 19.75 0.62
CA GLU A 100 -15.38 20.63 -0.51
C GLU A 100 -14.22 20.74 -1.51
N LEU A 101 -12.98 20.93 -1.00
CA LEU A 101 -11.78 20.89 -1.82
C LEU A 101 -11.65 19.56 -2.58
N SER A 102 -11.91 18.41 -1.94
CA SER A 102 -11.88 17.11 -2.63
C SER A 102 -12.90 17.02 -3.77
N LYS A 103 -14.06 17.69 -3.62
CA LYS A 103 -15.15 17.73 -4.62
C LYS A 103 -14.91 18.73 -5.77
N GLN A 104 -13.97 19.66 -5.64
CA GLN A 104 -13.60 20.64 -6.70
C GLN A 104 -12.82 20.04 -7.89
N GLY A 105 -12.78 18.71 -8.01
CA GLY A 105 -12.15 18.02 -9.13
C GLY A 105 -10.62 18.09 -9.11
N ASN A 106 -10.01 18.35 -10.27
CA ASN A 106 -8.56 18.25 -10.44
C ASN A 106 -7.77 19.32 -9.67
N GLU A 107 -8.28 20.55 -9.59
CA GLU A 107 -7.59 21.63 -8.84
C GLU A 107 -7.61 21.36 -7.33
N GLY A 108 -8.74 20.88 -6.83
CA GLY A 108 -8.90 20.48 -5.44
C GLY A 108 -7.95 19.36 -5.03
N ARG A 109 -7.85 18.32 -5.86
CA ARG A 109 -6.90 17.21 -5.66
C ARG A 109 -5.44 17.67 -5.66
N LYS A 110 -5.07 18.64 -6.52
CA LYS A 110 -3.73 19.25 -6.50
C LYS A 110 -3.43 19.98 -5.20
N LYS A 111 -4.39 20.73 -4.65
CA LYS A 111 -4.24 21.41 -3.35
C LYS A 111 -4.08 20.41 -2.20
N ILE A 112 -4.88 19.35 -2.18
CA ILE A 112 -4.73 18.29 -1.16
C ILE A 112 -3.35 17.63 -1.27
N ALA A 113 -2.89 17.32 -2.48
CA ALA A 113 -1.54 16.78 -2.70
C ALA A 113 -0.45 17.75 -2.21
N GLN A 114 -0.60 19.05 -2.43
CA GLN A 114 0.33 20.06 -1.91
C GLN A 114 0.39 20.06 -0.39
N TYR A 115 -0.75 19.97 0.31
CA TYR A 115 -0.77 19.80 1.76
C TYR A 115 -0.12 18.48 2.19
N THR A 116 -0.33 17.39 1.45
CA THR A 116 0.33 16.11 1.73
C THR A 116 1.85 16.28 1.66
N ARG A 117 2.37 17.00 0.67
CA ARG A 117 3.82 17.25 0.52
C ARG A 117 4.38 18.03 1.71
N TYR A 118 3.70 19.08 2.15
CA TYR A 118 4.13 19.85 3.31
C TYR A 118 4.09 19.02 4.59
N GLY A 119 2.99 18.28 4.80
CA GLY A 119 2.87 17.34 5.93
C GLY A 119 3.96 16.26 5.90
N THR A 120 4.31 15.76 4.71
CA THR A 120 5.38 14.76 4.52
C THR A 120 6.72 15.28 5.01
N ILE A 121 7.11 16.51 4.64
CA ILE A 121 8.39 17.09 5.04
C ILE A 121 8.43 17.29 6.56
N VAL A 122 7.36 17.83 7.15
CA VAL A 122 7.26 18.04 8.61
C VAL A 122 7.38 16.70 9.35
N LEU A 123 6.63 15.68 8.91
CA LEU A 123 6.70 14.35 9.51
C LEU A 123 8.06 13.67 9.29
N ALA A 124 8.69 13.87 8.14
CA ALA A 124 10.02 13.34 7.85
C ALA A 124 11.06 13.93 8.81
N VAL A 125 10.99 15.24 9.10
CA VAL A 125 11.89 15.87 10.09
C VAL A 125 11.66 15.28 11.49
N ILE A 126 10.39 15.17 11.92
CA ILE A 126 10.05 14.61 13.24
C ILE A 126 10.53 13.16 13.36
N GLN A 127 10.27 12.35 12.34
CA GLN A 127 10.67 10.94 12.30
C GLN A 127 12.19 10.78 12.23
N ALA A 128 12.88 11.62 11.45
CA ALA A 128 14.35 11.64 11.36
C ALA A 128 14.98 11.96 12.71
N VAL A 129 14.46 12.96 13.43
CA VAL A 129 14.89 13.28 14.80
C VAL A 129 14.69 12.06 15.71
N GLY A 130 13.51 11.43 15.68
CA GLY A 130 13.21 10.26 16.50
C GLY A 130 14.16 9.09 16.25
N ILE A 131 14.41 8.76 14.98
CA ILE A 131 15.32 7.67 14.59
C ILE A 131 16.76 8.00 14.96
N THR A 132 17.21 9.24 14.77
CA THR A 132 18.58 9.66 15.11
C THR A 132 18.82 9.57 16.61
N LEU A 133 17.88 10.03 17.44
CA LEU A 133 17.95 9.91 18.90
C LEU A 133 17.91 8.45 19.36
N TYR A 134 17.11 7.62 18.69
CA TYR A 134 17.03 6.19 18.98
C TYR A 134 18.38 5.50 18.73
N ILE A 135 18.97 5.73 17.56
CA ILE A 135 20.25 5.14 17.14
C ILE A 135 21.43 5.61 17.99
N GLN A 136 21.40 6.86 18.45
CA GLN A 136 22.39 7.39 19.39
C GLN A 136 22.48 6.53 20.66
N ARG A 137 21.34 6.06 21.20
CA ARG A 137 21.32 5.24 22.42
C ARG A 137 22.05 3.90 22.26
N PHE A 138 22.19 3.41 21.03
CA PHE A 138 22.92 2.17 20.73
C PHE A 138 24.41 2.40 20.50
N GLY A 139 24.91 3.64 20.56
CA GLY A 139 26.33 3.97 20.39
C GLY A 139 26.80 3.93 18.93
N ALA A 140 25.89 3.83 17.96
CA ALA A 140 26.23 3.75 16.54
C ALA A 140 26.56 5.10 15.88
N VAL A 141 26.61 6.18 16.67
CA VAL A 141 27.11 7.49 16.26
C VAL A 141 28.41 7.74 17.04
N PRO A 142 29.59 7.46 16.45
CA PRO A 142 30.88 7.51 17.16
C PRO A 142 31.21 8.90 17.73
N ASN A 143 30.76 9.96 17.04
CA ASN A 143 30.88 11.36 17.47
C ASN A 143 29.49 12.00 17.51
N ALA A 144 28.94 12.17 18.70
CA ALA A 144 27.63 12.81 18.88
C ALA A 144 27.71 14.35 18.81
N SER A 145 28.34 14.91 17.77
CA SER A 145 28.37 16.37 17.60
C SER A 145 27.03 16.87 17.08
N ALA A 146 26.62 18.09 17.47
CA ALA A 146 25.39 18.70 16.96
C ALA A 146 25.37 18.81 15.42
N PHE A 147 26.55 18.88 14.80
CA PHE A 147 26.70 18.89 13.35
C PHE A 147 26.35 17.53 12.72
N ASP A 148 26.83 16.43 13.29
CA ASP A 148 26.53 15.07 12.79
C ASP A 148 25.04 14.75 12.93
N PHE A 149 24.41 15.19 14.02
CA PHE A 149 22.95 15.10 14.20
C PHE A 149 22.19 15.86 13.11
N ALA A 150 22.57 17.12 12.86
CA ALA A 150 21.95 17.92 11.82
C ALA A 150 22.15 17.29 10.43
N LEU A 151 23.34 16.75 10.17
CA LEU A 151 23.66 16.07 8.92
C LEU A 151 22.75 14.85 8.70
N ILE A 152 22.61 13.96 9.69
CA ILE A 152 21.76 12.77 9.61
C ILE A 152 20.30 13.17 9.37
N ILE A 153 19.78 14.13 10.14
CA ILE A 153 18.39 14.59 10.01
C ILE A 153 18.13 15.15 8.61
N VAL A 154 19.04 15.99 8.10
CA VAL A 154 18.92 16.58 6.76
C VAL A 154 19.05 15.50 5.69
N SER A 155 19.98 14.56 5.81
CA SER A 155 20.14 13.45 4.85
C SER A 155 18.90 12.57 4.77
N LEU A 156 18.33 12.16 5.90
CA LEU A 156 17.10 11.36 5.96
C LEU A 156 15.91 12.13 5.38
N THR A 157 15.75 13.40 5.78
CA THR A 157 14.66 14.25 5.29
C THR A 157 14.76 14.49 3.78
N ALA A 158 15.97 14.79 3.29
CA ALA A 158 16.24 14.97 1.87
C ALA A 158 15.99 13.69 1.08
N GLY A 159 16.38 12.53 1.64
CA GLY A 159 16.10 11.22 1.06
C GLY A 159 14.60 10.97 0.89
N THR A 160 13.79 11.16 1.94
CA THR A 160 12.33 11.04 1.83
C THR A 160 11.71 12.05 0.86
N ALA A 161 12.16 13.30 0.87
CA ALA A 161 11.68 14.32 -0.07
C ALA A 161 11.99 13.94 -1.53
N PHE A 162 13.17 13.36 -1.78
CA PHE A 162 13.55 12.83 -3.09
C PHE A 162 12.69 11.62 -3.48
N LEU A 163 12.42 10.69 -2.57
CA LEU A 163 11.53 9.54 -2.84
C LEU A 163 10.11 9.98 -3.15
N MET A 164 9.59 10.97 -2.43
CA MET A 164 8.29 11.57 -2.72
C MET A 164 8.26 12.15 -4.13
N TRP A 165 9.26 12.96 -4.48
CA TRP A 165 9.38 13.52 -5.84
C TRP A 165 9.49 12.43 -6.91
N LEU A 166 10.30 11.39 -6.67
CA LEU A 166 10.47 10.27 -7.58
C LEU A 166 9.16 9.50 -7.78
N GLY A 167 8.40 9.28 -6.70
CA GLY A 167 7.07 8.66 -6.76
C GLY A 167 6.06 9.48 -7.57
N GLU A 168 6.09 10.80 -7.46
CA GLU A 168 5.25 11.68 -8.29
C GLU A 168 5.69 11.63 -9.76
N GLN A 169 7.00 11.65 -10.04
CA GLN A 169 7.49 11.52 -11.41
C GLN A 169 7.10 10.19 -12.06
N ILE A 170 7.15 9.07 -11.33
CA ILE A 170 6.64 7.78 -11.83
C ILE A 170 5.14 7.84 -12.11
N THR A 171 4.36 8.55 -11.28
CA THR A 171 2.91 8.68 -11.48
C THR A 171 2.59 9.51 -12.73
N ASP A 172 3.33 10.58 -12.97
CA ASP A 172 3.09 11.49 -14.09
C ASP A 172 3.60 10.93 -15.44
N LYS A 173 4.83 10.40 -15.46
CA LYS A 173 5.53 9.97 -16.68
C LYS A 173 5.58 8.45 -16.87
N GLY A 174 5.34 7.69 -15.83
CA GLY A 174 5.38 6.24 -15.85
C GLY A 174 3.99 5.61 -16.01
N ILE A 175 3.82 4.44 -15.41
CA ILE A 175 2.55 3.70 -15.35
C ILE A 175 2.32 3.30 -13.91
N GLY A 176 1.08 3.37 -13.45
CA GLY A 176 0.72 3.03 -12.08
C GLY A 176 0.72 4.25 -11.16
N ASN A 177 0.60 3.97 -9.87
CA ASN A 177 0.85 4.93 -8.81
C ASN A 177 2.29 4.77 -8.35
N GLY A 178 3.12 5.80 -8.50
CA GLY A 178 4.55 5.70 -8.26
C GLY A 178 4.94 5.39 -6.82
N ILE A 179 4.19 5.89 -5.84
CA ILE A 179 4.39 5.51 -4.42
C ILE A 179 4.17 4.01 -4.23
N SER A 180 3.11 3.46 -4.86
CA SER A 180 2.84 2.03 -4.82
C SER A 180 3.94 1.21 -5.50
N ILE A 181 4.50 1.70 -6.62
CA ILE A 181 5.62 1.07 -7.32
C ILE A 181 6.91 1.10 -6.48
N ILE A 182 7.18 2.18 -5.74
CA ILE A 182 8.33 2.25 -4.83
C ILE A 182 8.21 1.17 -3.75
N ILE A 183 7.05 1.06 -3.08
CA ILE A 183 6.83 0.03 -2.04
C ILE A 183 6.92 -1.37 -2.64
N PHE A 184 6.34 -1.59 -3.82
CA PHE A 184 6.46 -2.85 -4.55
C PHE A 184 7.93 -3.21 -4.83
N THR A 185 8.72 -2.22 -5.24
CA THR A 185 10.16 -2.39 -5.48
C THR A 185 10.89 -2.71 -4.18
N SER A 186 10.55 -2.04 -3.07
CA SER A 186 11.08 -2.30 -1.71
C SER A 186 10.95 -3.76 -1.32
N ILE A 187 9.72 -4.29 -1.43
CA ILE A 187 9.39 -5.66 -1.02
C ILE A 187 10.08 -6.69 -1.91
N ILE A 188 10.06 -6.50 -3.23
CA ILE A 188 10.62 -7.49 -4.17
C ILE A 188 12.13 -7.64 -4.05
N SER A 189 12.87 -6.59 -3.70
CA SER A 189 14.34 -6.73 -3.61
C SER A 189 14.82 -7.63 -2.49
N ARG A 190 13.99 -7.89 -1.49
CA ARG A 190 14.33 -8.80 -0.39
C ARG A 190 14.14 -10.26 -0.79
N PHE A 191 13.35 -10.51 -1.84
CA PHE A 191 13.07 -11.86 -2.31
C PHE A 191 14.34 -12.66 -2.65
N PRO A 192 15.33 -12.14 -3.39
CA PRO A 192 16.57 -12.87 -3.66
C PRO A 192 17.37 -13.21 -2.40
N SER A 193 17.50 -12.26 -1.45
CA SER A 193 18.22 -12.50 -0.19
C SER A 193 17.48 -13.50 0.71
N ASP A 194 16.15 -13.43 0.77
CA ASP A 194 15.34 -14.38 1.53
C ASP A 194 15.45 -15.81 0.96
N MET A 195 15.49 -15.94 -0.38
CA MET A 195 15.72 -17.22 -1.04
C MET A 195 17.12 -17.78 -0.73
N TYR A 196 18.14 -16.92 -0.73
CA TYR A 196 19.51 -17.33 -0.41
C TYR A 196 19.63 -17.76 1.05
N ASN A 197 19.08 -17.00 2.00
CA ASN A 197 19.04 -17.37 3.42
C ASN A 197 18.29 -18.69 3.66
N THR A 198 17.19 -18.92 2.94
CA THR A 198 16.45 -20.18 3.00
C THR A 198 17.28 -21.35 2.47
N TYR A 199 18.08 -21.12 1.42
CA TYR A 199 18.99 -22.12 0.87
C TYR A 199 20.11 -22.48 1.87
N GLU A 200 20.73 -21.50 2.51
CA GLU A 200 21.73 -21.75 3.56
C GLU A 200 21.13 -22.53 4.75
N LEU A 201 19.90 -22.21 5.15
CA LEU A 201 19.20 -22.92 6.23
C LEU A 201 18.81 -24.36 5.86
N LEU A 202 18.55 -24.62 4.56
CA LEU A 202 18.35 -25.97 4.02
C LEU A 202 19.66 -26.76 4.01
N GLU A 203 20.77 -26.14 3.60
CA GLU A 203 22.10 -26.76 3.57
C GLU A 203 22.60 -27.08 4.98
N ALA A 204 22.35 -26.18 5.95
CA ALA A 204 22.64 -26.37 7.36
C ALA A 204 21.75 -27.42 8.05
N GLY A 205 20.73 -27.97 7.37
CA GLY A 205 19.83 -29.00 7.89
C GLY A 205 18.81 -28.51 8.94
N THR A 206 18.78 -27.21 9.23
CA THR A 206 17.83 -26.55 10.14
C THR A 206 16.40 -26.56 9.61
N ILE A 207 16.22 -26.58 8.29
CA ILE A 207 14.92 -26.60 7.63
C ILE A 207 14.84 -27.84 6.73
N SER A 208 13.73 -28.57 6.80
CA SER A 208 13.45 -29.70 5.91
C SER A 208 13.00 -29.20 4.53
N ILE A 209 13.38 -29.92 3.46
CA ILE A 209 12.90 -29.67 2.10
C ILE A 209 11.35 -29.65 2.00
N LEU A 210 10.69 -30.43 2.88
CA LEU A 210 9.24 -30.48 3.01
C LEU A 210 8.65 -29.13 3.44
N ASN A 211 9.32 -28.39 4.34
CA ASN A 211 8.84 -27.09 4.83
C ASN A 211 8.91 -26.04 3.73
N VAL A 212 9.96 -26.07 2.91
CA VAL A 212 10.13 -25.16 1.77
C VAL A 212 9.10 -25.45 0.68
N LEU A 213 8.83 -26.72 0.38
CA LEU A 213 7.81 -27.09 -0.58
C LEU A 213 6.40 -26.72 -0.10
N MET A 214 6.10 -26.96 1.18
CA MET A 214 4.83 -26.53 1.80
C MET A 214 4.66 -25.01 1.75
N PHE A 215 5.73 -24.25 2.04
CA PHE A 215 5.71 -22.79 1.93
C PHE A 215 5.43 -22.32 0.50
N ALA A 216 6.11 -22.90 -0.50
CA ALA A 216 5.91 -22.54 -1.91
C ALA A 216 4.47 -22.80 -2.38
N VAL A 217 3.91 -23.97 -2.05
CA VAL A 217 2.51 -24.31 -2.38
C VAL A 217 1.55 -23.32 -1.74
N LEU A 218 1.78 -22.97 -0.47
CA LEU A 218 0.91 -22.05 0.23
C LEU A 218 1.02 -20.61 -0.30
N ALA A 219 2.23 -20.15 -0.63
CA ALA A 219 2.43 -18.85 -1.25
C ALA A 219 1.63 -18.73 -2.56
N ILE A 220 1.62 -19.79 -3.38
CA ILE A 220 0.81 -19.86 -4.61
C ILE A 220 -0.69 -19.80 -4.28
N ILE A 221 -1.16 -20.54 -3.27
CA ILE A 221 -2.57 -20.52 -2.84
C ILE A 221 -2.98 -19.12 -2.38
N ILE A 222 -2.15 -18.45 -1.59
CA ILE A 222 -2.39 -17.09 -1.10
C ILE A 222 -2.45 -16.11 -2.28
N ILE A 223 -1.49 -16.17 -3.20
CA ILE A 223 -1.47 -15.31 -4.39
C ILE A 223 -2.73 -15.54 -5.23
N ALA A 224 -3.11 -16.79 -5.49
CA ALA A 224 -4.32 -17.14 -6.23
C ALA A 224 -5.58 -16.63 -5.52
N GLY A 225 -5.65 -16.77 -4.20
CA GLY A 225 -6.74 -16.24 -3.37
C GLY A 225 -6.84 -14.72 -3.46
N ILE A 226 -5.71 -14.00 -3.37
CA ILE A 226 -5.69 -12.53 -3.48
C ILE A 226 -6.19 -12.11 -4.86
N ILE A 227 -5.71 -12.75 -5.93
CA ILE A 227 -6.15 -12.45 -7.31
C ILE A 227 -7.67 -12.71 -7.45
N PHE A 228 -8.16 -13.83 -6.93
CA PHE A 228 -9.58 -14.20 -7.01
C PHE A 228 -10.48 -13.15 -6.34
N VAL A 229 -10.13 -12.70 -5.12
CA VAL A 229 -10.92 -11.71 -4.40
C VAL A 229 -10.78 -10.31 -5.00
N GLN A 230 -9.59 -9.95 -5.50
CA GLN A 230 -9.35 -8.63 -6.05
C GLN A 230 -9.98 -8.42 -7.44
N GLN A 231 -10.06 -9.47 -8.26
CA GLN A 231 -10.81 -9.44 -9.52
C GLN A 231 -12.30 -9.72 -9.34
N GLY A 232 -12.70 -10.27 -8.19
CA GLY A 232 -14.09 -10.54 -7.87
C GLY A 232 -14.92 -9.25 -7.87
N GLU A 233 -16.02 -9.26 -8.62
CA GLU A 233 -16.97 -8.15 -8.69
C GLU A 233 -18.40 -8.64 -8.55
N ARG A 234 -19.19 -7.88 -7.79
CA ARG A 234 -20.64 -8.00 -7.74
C ARG A 234 -21.24 -7.11 -8.81
N ARG A 235 -21.80 -7.72 -9.86
CA ARG A 235 -22.47 -7.00 -10.94
C ARG A 235 -23.90 -6.63 -10.53
N ILE A 236 -24.19 -5.34 -10.40
CA ILE A 236 -25.56 -4.85 -10.17
C ILE A 236 -26.18 -4.48 -11.51
N PRO A 237 -27.25 -5.15 -11.96
CA PRO A 237 -27.86 -4.85 -13.24
C PRO A 237 -28.55 -3.48 -13.20
N VAL A 238 -28.32 -2.69 -14.25
CA VAL A 238 -28.94 -1.38 -14.45
C VAL A 238 -29.57 -1.35 -15.83
N GLN A 239 -30.76 -0.79 -15.91
CA GLN A 239 -31.44 -0.55 -17.17
C GLN A 239 -31.53 0.95 -17.39
N TYR A 240 -31.14 1.39 -18.59
CA TYR A 240 -31.39 2.76 -19.03
C TYR A 240 -32.73 2.83 -19.74
N SER A 241 -33.46 3.91 -19.46
CA SER A 241 -34.77 4.18 -20.03
C SER A 241 -34.71 4.14 -21.56
N LYS A 242 -35.62 3.39 -22.18
CA LYS A 242 -35.79 3.37 -23.64
C LYS A 242 -36.44 4.69 -24.07
N ARG A 243 -35.87 5.38 -25.05
CA ARG A 243 -36.53 6.52 -25.68
C ARG A 243 -37.21 6.02 -26.94
N VAL A 244 -38.53 5.98 -26.93
CA VAL A 244 -39.31 5.68 -28.14
C VAL A 244 -39.51 6.99 -28.89
N VAL A 245 -38.99 7.07 -30.11
CA VAL A 245 -39.21 8.22 -31.01
C VAL A 245 -39.84 7.69 -32.29
N GLY A 246 -41.12 8.01 -32.52
CA GLY A 246 -41.90 7.44 -33.63
C GLY A 246 -42.13 5.93 -33.47
N ARG A 247 -41.89 5.14 -34.53
CA ARG A 247 -42.02 3.67 -34.53
C ARG A 247 -40.72 2.93 -34.18
N ARG A 248 -39.63 3.64 -33.84
CA ARG A 248 -38.33 3.04 -33.53
C ARG A 248 -37.97 3.23 -32.06
N VAL A 249 -37.59 2.13 -31.42
CA VAL A 249 -37.12 2.11 -30.03
C VAL A 249 -35.61 2.37 -30.05
N TYR A 250 -35.17 3.47 -29.46
CA TYR A 250 -33.76 3.77 -29.24
C TYR A 250 -33.40 3.52 -27.77
N GLY A 251 -32.29 2.82 -27.54
CA GLY A 251 -31.79 2.54 -26.20
C GLY A 251 -32.41 1.32 -25.52
N GLY A 252 -32.22 1.22 -24.19
CA GLY A 252 -32.66 0.07 -23.39
C GLY A 252 -31.67 -1.08 -23.28
N ARG A 253 -30.37 -0.82 -23.47
CA ARG A 253 -29.35 -1.83 -23.22
C ARG A 253 -29.22 -2.03 -21.72
N SER A 254 -29.36 -3.26 -21.26
CA SER A 254 -28.97 -3.63 -19.91
C SER A 254 -27.47 -3.44 -19.77
N THR A 255 -27.06 -2.70 -18.75
CA THR A 255 -25.67 -2.65 -18.30
C THR A 255 -25.59 -3.21 -16.88
N HIS A 256 -24.41 -3.19 -16.31
CA HIS A 256 -24.23 -3.40 -14.89
C HIS A 256 -23.26 -2.38 -14.32
N ILE A 257 -23.42 -2.08 -13.04
CA ILE A 257 -22.41 -1.38 -12.25
C ILE A 257 -21.56 -2.47 -11.58
N PRO A 258 -20.25 -2.54 -11.90
CA PRO A 258 -19.34 -3.46 -11.24
C PRO A 258 -18.99 -2.91 -9.85
N MET A 259 -19.35 -3.64 -8.79
CA MET A 259 -18.85 -3.38 -7.45
C MET A 259 -17.76 -4.39 -7.11
N LYS A 260 -16.50 -3.98 -7.10
CA LYS A 260 -15.39 -4.87 -6.69
C LYS A 260 -15.58 -5.33 -5.24
N ILE A 261 -15.22 -6.58 -4.94
CA ILE A 261 -15.28 -7.14 -3.59
C ILE A 261 -14.33 -6.37 -2.65
N ASN A 262 -13.16 -6.02 -3.18
CA ASN A 262 -12.20 -5.17 -2.50
C ASN A 262 -11.98 -3.87 -3.28
N GLN A 263 -12.86 -2.89 -3.08
CA GLN A 263 -12.72 -1.53 -3.63
C GLN A 263 -11.46 -0.83 -3.11
N ALA A 264 -11.12 -1.09 -1.84
CA ALA A 264 -10.02 -0.45 -1.15
C ALA A 264 -8.63 -0.93 -1.61
N GLY A 265 -8.57 -2.12 -2.21
CA GLY A 265 -7.33 -2.78 -2.60
C GLY A 265 -6.47 -3.06 -1.37
N VAL A 266 -5.24 -2.57 -1.39
CA VAL A 266 -4.24 -2.85 -0.34
C VAL A 266 -4.15 -1.75 0.73
N ILE A 267 -4.74 -0.59 0.45
CA ILE A 267 -4.57 0.62 1.26
C ILE A 267 -4.98 0.41 2.73
N PRO A 268 -6.10 -0.27 3.06
CA PRO A 268 -6.48 -0.52 4.45
C PRO A 268 -5.43 -1.27 5.27
N VAL A 269 -4.75 -2.24 4.65
CA VAL A 269 -3.73 -3.06 5.30
C VAL A 269 -2.49 -2.20 5.61
N ILE A 270 -2.12 -1.31 4.69
CA ILE A 270 -1.04 -0.34 4.89
C ILE A 270 -1.41 0.65 6.01
N PHE A 271 -2.66 1.10 6.06
CA PHE A 271 -3.13 2.05 7.08
C PHE A 271 -3.14 1.40 8.46
N ALA A 272 -3.70 0.20 8.57
CA ALA A 272 -3.72 -0.58 9.81
C ALA A 272 -2.32 -0.81 10.37
N SER A 273 -1.37 -1.20 9.51
CA SER A 273 0.01 -1.42 9.92
C SER A 273 0.72 -0.12 10.31
N SER A 274 0.55 0.97 9.54
CA SER A 274 1.16 2.27 9.86
C SER A 274 0.68 2.84 11.20
N VAL A 275 -0.62 2.70 11.50
CA VAL A 275 -1.20 3.17 12.77
C VAL A 275 -0.70 2.35 13.95
N LEU A 276 -0.54 1.04 13.81
CA LEU A 276 -0.01 0.20 14.88
C LEU A 276 1.49 0.36 15.12
N LEU A 277 2.25 0.72 14.08
CA LEU A 277 3.67 1.02 14.21
C LEU A 277 3.94 2.31 15.00
N PHE A 278 3.06 3.30 14.87
CA PHE A 278 3.28 4.63 15.45
C PHE A 278 3.48 4.61 16.99
N PRO A 279 2.61 3.96 17.79
CA PRO A 279 2.85 3.78 19.22
C PRO A 279 4.14 3.02 19.52
N GLY A 280 4.46 1.98 18.73
CA GLY A 280 5.68 1.20 18.91
C GLY A 280 6.95 2.03 18.78
N ILE A 281 7.01 2.92 17.78
CA ILE A 281 8.14 3.83 17.57
C ILE A 281 8.25 4.82 18.73
N ILE A 282 7.14 5.46 19.14
CA ILE A 282 7.15 6.42 20.26
C ILE A 282 7.63 5.73 21.54
N ALA A 283 7.12 4.54 21.80
CA ALA A 283 7.44 3.80 23.01
C ALA A 283 8.90 3.35 23.07
N GLN A 284 9.54 3.11 21.92
CA GLN A 284 10.97 2.81 21.82
C GLN A 284 11.86 4.05 22.05
N VAL A 285 11.35 5.25 21.74
CA VAL A 285 12.07 6.52 21.95
C VAL A 285 11.91 7.04 23.38
N LEU A 286 10.78 6.78 24.05
CA LEU A 286 10.53 7.24 25.42
C LEU A 286 11.23 6.34 26.47
N PRO A 287 12.01 6.91 27.41
CA PRO A 287 12.73 6.14 28.44
C PRO A 287 11.84 5.82 29.66
N TYR A 288 10.60 5.37 29.44
CA TYR A 288 9.66 5.05 30.52
C TYR A 288 9.24 3.57 30.48
N ASP A 289 9.21 2.91 31.64
CA ASP A 289 8.90 1.48 31.74
C ASP A 289 7.49 1.11 31.25
N TRP A 290 6.50 1.98 31.46
CA TRP A 290 5.15 1.80 30.94
C TRP A 290 5.11 1.83 29.40
N ALA A 291 6.01 2.62 28.78
CA ALA A 291 6.12 2.70 27.33
C ALA A 291 6.77 1.42 26.79
N ALA A 292 7.82 0.91 27.43
CA ALA A 292 8.44 -0.38 27.07
C ALA A 292 7.45 -1.56 27.20
N GLY A 293 6.61 -1.57 28.25
CA GLY A 293 5.54 -2.55 28.41
C GLY A 293 4.50 -2.50 27.28
N LEU A 294 4.11 -1.29 26.86
CA LEU A 294 3.20 -1.07 25.73
C LEU A 294 3.82 -1.50 24.39
N ALA A 295 5.10 -1.21 24.17
CA ALA A 295 5.84 -1.61 22.97
C ALA A 295 5.90 -3.13 22.84
N ASN A 296 6.18 -3.83 23.94
CA ASN A 296 6.21 -5.29 23.97
C ASN A 296 4.82 -5.90 23.72
N ALA A 297 3.76 -5.30 24.29
CA ALA A 297 2.39 -5.75 24.06
C ALA A 297 1.95 -5.56 22.59
N ILE A 298 2.40 -4.51 21.91
CA ILE A 298 2.07 -4.18 20.51
C ILE A 298 3.14 -4.73 19.53
N SER A 299 4.09 -5.55 20.02
CA SER A 299 5.12 -6.12 19.13
C SER A 299 4.51 -7.09 18.10
N PRO A 300 4.99 -7.08 16.84
CA PRO A 300 4.59 -8.06 15.84
C PRO A 300 4.87 -9.48 16.33
N GLY A 301 3.84 -10.32 16.36
CA GLY A 301 3.90 -11.70 16.90
C GLY A 301 3.18 -11.88 18.24
N SER A 302 2.86 -10.80 18.97
CA SER A 302 2.01 -10.90 20.15
C SER A 302 0.55 -11.19 19.74
N GLY A 303 -0.17 -11.96 20.54
CA GLY A 303 -1.60 -12.22 20.30
C GLY A 303 -2.44 -10.93 20.31
N LEU A 304 -2.06 -9.95 21.14
CA LEU A 304 -2.72 -8.65 21.20
C LEU A 304 -2.50 -7.85 19.91
N TYR A 305 -1.29 -7.87 19.35
CA TYR A 305 -1.01 -7.24 18.05
C TYR A 305 -1.85 -7.88 16.95
N MET A 306 -1.95 -9.21 16.89
CA MET A 306 -2.76 -9.89 15.87
C MET A 306 -4.24 -9.49 15.93
N VAL A 307 -4.82 -9.41 17.14
CA VAL A 307 -6.22 -9.00 17.32
C VAL A 307 -6.42 -7.54 16.93
N LEU A 308 -5.56 -6.64 17.42
CA LEU A 308 -5.64 -5.21 17.08
C LEU A 308 -5.43 -4.97 15.59
N TYR A 309 -4.49 -5.69 14.98
CA TYR A 309 -4.22 -5.60 13.55
C TYR A 309 -5.40 -6.08 12.71
N GLY A 310 -6.00 -7.22 13.07
CA GLY A 310 -7.22 -7.69 12.41
C GLY A 310 -8.38 -6.72 12.53
N LEU A 311 -8.61 -6.15 13.71
CA LEU A 311 -9.66 -5.13 13.93
C LEU A 311 -9.40 -3.85 13.16
N MET A 312 -8.15 -3.37 13.14
CA MET A 312 -7.75 -2.19 12.36
C MET A 312 -7.94 -2.43 10.86
N ILE A 313 -7.60 -3.61 10.32
CA ILE A 313 -7.84 -3.95 8.91
C ILE A 313 -9.34 -3.91 8.60
N LEU A 314 -10.18 -4.52 9.45
CA LEU A 314 -11.63 -4.48 9.27
C LEU A 314 -12.14 -3.03 9.27
N PHE A 315 -11.78 -2.25 10.28
CA PHE A 315 -12.15 -0.84 10.40
C PHE A 315 -11.72 -0.03 9.18
N PHE A 316 -10.45 -0.07 8.79
CA PHE A 316 -9.95 0.71 7.66
C PHE A 316 -10.51 0.23 6.32
N THR A 317 -10.86 -1.04 6.17
CA THR A 317 -11.49 -1.54 4.94
C THR A 317 -12.89 -0.95 4.77
N TYR A 318 -13.69 -0.92 5.84
CA TYR A 318 -14.99 -0.26 5.83
C TYR A 318 -14.87 1.25 5.63
N PHE A 319 -14.01 1.89 6.41
CA PHE A 319 -13.79 3.32 6.39
C PHE A 319 -13.37 3.81 4.99
N TYR A 320 -12.37 3.16 4.39
CA TYR A 320 -11.89 3.54 3.06
C TYR A 320 -12.94 3.28 1.97
N THR A 321 -13.66 2.16 2.05
CA THR A 321 -14.70 1.84 1.06
C THR A 321 -15.83 2.86 1.11
N ALA A 322 -16.26 3.27 2.31
CA ALA A 322 -17.32 4.27 2.47
C ALA A 322 -16.94 5.65 1.90
N ILE A 323 -15.66 6.05 2.00
CA ILE A 323 -15.18 7.33 1.45
C ILE A 323 -15.07 7.28 -0.07
N THR A 324 -14.59 6.18 -0.62
CA THR A 324 -14.32 6.07 -2.06
C THR A 324 -15.56 5.80 -2.90
N PHE A 325 -16.56 5.11 -2.33
CA PHE A 325 -17.79 4.79 -3.03
C PHE A 325 -18.97 5.41 -2.30
N ASN A 326 -19.42 6.58 -2.77
CA ASN A 326 -20.59 7.26 -2.26
C ASN A 326 -21.87 6.74 -2.96
N PRO A 327 -22.75 5.95 -2.30
CA PRO A 327 -23.95 5.40 -2.93
C PRO A 327 -24.96 6.47 -3.37
N GLU A 328 -24.97 7.62 -2.71
CA GLU A 328 -25.86 8.74 -3.03
C GLU A 328 -25.48 9.37 -4.38
N GLU A 329 -24.20 9.69 -4.57
CA GLU A 329 -23.69 10.22 -5.83
C GLU A 329 -23.89 9.24 -7.00
N VAL A 330 -23.68 7.94 -6.76
CA VAL A 330 -23.91 6.91 -7.79
C VAL A 330 -25.40 6.84 -8.17
N ALA A 331 -26.30 6.84 -7.18
CA ALA A 331 -27.74 6.82 -7.43
C ALA A 331 -28.23 8.08 -8.15
N ASP A 332 -27.73 9.26 -7.78
CA ASP A 332 -28.08 10.53 -8.43
C ASP A 332 -27.55 10.59 -9.86
N ASN A 333 -26.31 10.13 -10.10
CA ASN A 333 -25.78 10.02 -11.45
C ASN A 333 -26.58 9.05 -12.31
N MET A 334 -26.99 7.90 -11.77
CA MET A 334 -27.89 6.98 -12.47
C MET A 334 -29.21 7.66 -12.83
N LYS A 335 -29.82 8.36 -11.87
CA LYS A 335 -31.07 9.09 -12.08
C LYS A 335 -30.95 10.17 -13.16
N LYS A 336 -29.86 10.95 -13.15
CA LYS A 336 -29.57 11.98 -14.17
C LYS A 336 -29.45 11.40 -15.59
N HIS A 337 -28.89 10.20 -15.73
CA HIS A 337 -28.74 9.51 -17.01
C HIS A 337 -29.95 8.61 -17.37
N GLY A 338 -31.06 8.69 -16.62
CA GLY A 338 -32.26 7.89 -16.86
C GLY A 338 -32.07 6.38 -16.60
N GLY A 339 -31.07 6.02 -15.79
CA GLY A 339 -30.78 4.65 -15.35
C GLY A 339 -31.50 4.30 -14.06
N PHE A 340 -31.95 3.04 -13.95
CA PHE A 340 -32.57 2.51 -12.72
C PHE A 340 -32.22 1.04 -12.53
N ILE A 341 -32.29 0.57 -11.27
CA ILE A 341 -32.12 -0.84 -10.94
C ILE A 341 -33.49 -1.52 -11.10
N PRO A 342 -33.62 -2.59 -11.91
CA PRO A 342 -34.89 -3.30 -12.07
C PRO A 342 -35.47 -3.73 -10.72
N GLY A 343 -36.73 -3.38 -10.47
CA GLY A 343 -37.43 -3.71 -9.22
C GLY A 343 -37.23 -2.71 -8.08
N ILE A 344 -36.42 -1.66 -8.24
CA ILE A 344 -36.15 -0.65 -7.20
C ILE A 344 -36.47 0.74 -7.74
N ARG A 345 -37.30 1.50 -6.99
CA ARG A 345 -37.66 2.87 -7.37
C ARG A 345 -36.43 3.79 -7.32
N PRO A 346 -36.20 4.65 -8.33
CA PRO A 346 -35.09 5.62 -8.31
C PRO A 346 -35.16 6.58 -7.12
N GLY A 347 -34.00 6.95 -6.57
CA GLY A 347 -33.86 7.85 -5.42
C GLY A 347 -33.44 7.10 -4.15
N ARG A 348 -33.98 7.48 -2.98
CA ARG A 348 -33.62 6.90 -1.66
C ARG A 348 -33.64 5.36 -1.62
N PRO A 349 -34.62 4.65 -2.22
CA PRO A 349 -34.60 3.19 -2.20
C PRO A 349 -33.40 2.58 -2.96
N THR A 350 -32.93 3.25 -4.01
CA THR A 350 -31.71 2.84 -4.73
C THR A 350 -30.48 3.03 -3.86
N ILE A 351 -30.38 4.15 -3.15
CA ILE A 351 -29.28 4.45 -2.22
C ILE A 351 -29.20 3.36 -1.14
N ASN A 352 -30.31 3.06 -0.46
CA ASN A 352 -30.37 2.04 0.59
C ASN A 352 -30.01 0.64 0.07
N TYR A 353 -30.38 0.32 -1.17
CA TYR A 353 -30.00 -0.95 -1.79
C TYR A 353 -28.50 -1.03 -2.08
N LEU A 354 -27.94 0.01 -2.70
CA LEU A 354 -26.51 0.08 -3.00
C LEU A 354 -25.68 0.00 -1.73
N ASP A 355 -26.08 0.73 -0.68
CA ASP A 355 -25.42 0.70 0.63
C ASP A 355 -25.46 -0.69 1.28
N LYS A 356 -26.63 -1.36 1.28
CA LYS A 356 -26.76 -2.72 1.80
C LYS A 356 -25.92 -3.74 1.05
N VAL A 357 -25.81 -3.60 -0.28
CA VAL A 357 -24.94 -4.47 -1.09
C VAL A 357 -23.48 -4.17 -0.78
N LEU A 358 -23.09 -2.89 -0.74
CA LEU A 358 -21.72 -2.47 -0.45
C LEU A 358 -21.25 -2.97 0.92
N MET A 359 -22.05 -2.81 1.97
CA MET A 359 -21.71 -3.28 3.32
C MET A 359 -21.46 -4.80 3.39
N ARG A 360 -22.27 -5.59 2.69
CA ARG A 360 -22.14 -7.06 2.65
C ARG A 360 -20.95 -7.52 1.81
N VAL A 361 -20.73 -6.88 0.68
CA VAL A 361 -19.61 -7.19 -0.21
C VAL A 361 -18.28 -6.80 0.46
N THR A 362 -18.25 -5.64 1.10
CA THR A 362 -17.09 -5.17 1.87
C THR A 362 -16.76 -6.08 3.04
N LEU A 363 -17.77 -6.67 3.71
CA LEU A 363 -17.55 -7.64 4.79
C LEU A 363 -16.70 -8.82 4.32
N ALA A 364 -17.06 -9.40 3.16
CA ALA A 364 -16.35 -10.53 2.59
C ALA A 364 -14.90 -10.14 2.22
N GLY A 365 -14.71 -8.97 1.63
CA GLY A 365 -13.38 -8.43 1.31
C GLY A 365 -12.53 -8.17 2.56
N ALA A 366 -13.11 -7.56 3.59
CA ALA A 366 -12.42 -7.21 4.82
C ALA A 366 -11.99 -8.46 5.61
N ILE A 367 -12.88 -9.45 5.76
CA ILE A 367 -12.54 -10.73 6.40
C ILE A 367 -11.41 -11.43 5.64
N PHE A 368 -11.49 -11.47 4.31
CA PHE A 368 -10.45 -12.07 3.48
C PHE A 368 -9.09 -11.37 3.68
N LEU A 369 -9.05 -10.04 3.61
CA LEU A 369 -7.82 -9.27 3.84
C LEU A 369 -7.23 -9.52 5.23
N THR A 370 -8.07 -9.56 6.26
CA THR A 370 -7.65 -9.86 7.63
C THR A 370 -7.06 -11.27 7.73
N ILE A 371 -7.70 -12.29 7.16
CA ILE A 371 -7.18 -13.66 7.16
C ILE A 371 -5.81 -13.71 6.49
N VAL A 372 -5.68 -13.15 5.30
CA VAL A 372 -4.40 -13.19 4.55
C VAL A 372 -3.31 -12.41 5.28
N ALA A 373 -3.63 -11.28 5.89
CA ALA A 373 -2.65 -10.47 6.64
C ALA A 373 -2.17 -11.16 7.93
N LEU A 374 -3.05 -11.93 8.60
CA LEU A 374 -2.72 -12.64 9.84
C LEU A 374 -2.08 -14.01 9.61
N LEU A 375 -2.29 -14.61 8.43
CA LEU A 375 -1.87 -15.99 8.14
C LEU A 375 -0.36 -16.21 8.38
N PRO A 376 0.56 -15.32 7.96
CA PRO A 376 1.99 -15.57 8.21
C PRO A 376 2.39 -15.51 9.68
N PHE A 377 1.70 -14.72 10.50
CA PHE A 377 1.94 -14.69 11.95
C PHE A 377 1.52 -16.00 12.64
N ALA A 378 0.45 -16.64 12.15
CA ALA A 378 0.01 -17.94 12.65
C ALA A 378 0.93 -19.10 12.20
N MET A 379 1.65 -18.92 11.09
CA MET A 379 2.47 -19.96 10.49
C MET A 379 3.90 -20.03 10.99
N GLN A 380 4.49 -18.89 11.34
CA GLN A 380 5.87 -18.82 11.84
C GLN A 380 6.17 -19.85 12.96
N PRO A 381 5.32 -20.03 14.00
CA PRO A 381 5.56 -21.05 15.03
C PRO A 381 5.37 -22.50 14.54
N LEU A 382 4.66 -22.73 13.45
CA LEU A 382 4.38 -24.07 12.92
C LEU A 382 5.47 -24.56 11.95
N THR A 383 6.05 -23.67 11.15
CA THR A 383 7.04 -24.02 10.12
C THR A 383 8.49 -23.83 10.58
N GLY A 384 8.71 -23.06 11.65
CA GLY A 384 10.04 -22.70 12.13
C GLY A 384 10.83 -21.79 11.17
N VAL A 385 10.23 -21.41 10.05
CA VAL A 385 10.82 -20.51 9.06
C VAL A 385 10.36 -19.10 9.39
N THR A 386 11.29 -18.20 9.67
CA THR A 386 11.01 -16.77 9.75
C THR A 386 10.67 -16.28 8.35
N ILE A 387 9.38 -16.19 8.07
CA ILE A 387 8.89 -15.71 6.78
C ILE A 387 9.06 -14.18 6.77
N SER A 388 10.16 -13.66 6.21
CA SER A 388 10.33 -12.23 5.91
C SER A 388 9.21 -11.70 4.99
N PHE A 389 8.61 -12.60 4.20
CA PHE A 389 7.46 -12.37 3.34
C PHE A 389 6.13 -12.35 4.10
N GLY A 390 5.89 -11.30 4.88
CA GLY A 390 4.63 -11.09 5.58
C GLY A 390 3.40 -11.07 4.65
N GLY A 391 2.21 -11.36 5.20
CA GLY A 391 0.96 -11.47 4.42
C GLY A 391 0.60 -10.14 3.78
N THR A 392 0.92 -9.05 4.48
CA THR A 392 0.87 -7.68 4.00
C THR A 392 1.71 -7.47 2.73
N SER A 393 2.94 -7.99 2.70
CA SER A 393 3.85 -7.85 1.57
C SER A 393 3.32 -8.53 0.31
N LEU A 394 2.73 -9.71 0.45
CA LEU A 394 2.07 -10.42 -0.65
C LEU A 394 0.84 -9.65 -1.17
N ILE A 395 0.00 -9.13 -0.27
CA ILE A 395 -1.16 -8.31 -0.66
C ILE A 395 -0.70 -7.06 -1.43
N ILE A 396 0.33 -6.36 -0.94
CA ILE A 396 0.91 -5.19 -1.62
C ILE A 396 1.45 -5.57 -2.98
N MET A 397 2.27 -6.63 -3.05
CA MET A 397 2.88 -7.07 -4.29
C MET A 397 1.85 -7.39 -5.37
N VAL A 398 0.90 -8.25 -5.04
CA VAL A 398 -0.14 -8.70 -5.99
C VAL A 398 -1.06 -7.53 -6.36
N GLY A 399 -1.48 -6.72 -5.38
CA GLY A 399 -2.39 -5.61 -5.61
C GLY A 399 -1.79 -4.52 -6.49
N VAL A 400 -0.50 -4.20 -6.31
CA VAL A 400 0.20 -3.23 -7.18
C VAL A 400 0.42 -3.82 -8.57
N ALA A 401 0.84 -5.08 -8.68
CA ALA A 401 1.00 -5.75 -9.96
C ALA A 401 -0.30 -5.77 -10.78
N LEU A 402 -1.44 -6.12 -10.15
CA LEU A 402 -2.75 -6.12 -10.78
C LEU A 402 -3.15 -4.71 -11.24
N LYS A 403 -3.01 -3.69 -10.39
CA LYS A 403 -3.35 -2.30 -10.77
C LYS A 403 -2.50 -1.79 -11.93
N THR A 404 -1.20 -2.07 -11.92
CA THR A 404 -0.31 -1.69 -13.03
C THR A 404 -0.74 -2.38 -14.33
N MET A 405 -1.09 -3.66 -14.26
CA MET A 405 -1.60 -4.41 -15.42
C MET A 405 -2.95 -3.87 -15.92
N GLU A 406 -3.89 -3.56 -15.03
CA GLU A 406 -5.18 -2.94 -15.38
C GLU A 406 -4.97 -1.60 -16.10
N GLN A 407 -4.03 -0.77 -15.65
CA GLN A 407 -3.72 0.51 -16.29
C GLN A 407 -3.05 0.35 -17.67
N ILE A 408 -2.14 -0.61 -17.82
CA ILE A 408 -1.54 -0.96 -19.11
C ILE A 408 -2.65 -1.36 -20.10
N GLU A 409 -3.57 -2.23 -19.67
CA GLU A 409 -4.67 -2.71 -20.49
C GLU A 409 -5.64 -1.58 -20.87
N SER A 410 -5.99 -0.71 -19.92
CA SER A 410 -6.80 0.49 -20.17
C SER A 410 -6.16 1.41 -21.22
N HIS A 411 -4.85 1.64 -21.13
CA HIS A 411 -4.12 2.49 -22.08
C HIS A 411 -4.10 1.89 -23.49
N LEU A 412 -3.96 0.57 -23.61
CA LEU A 412 -4.04 -0.14 -24.89
C LEU A 412 -5.46 -0.08 -25.48
N LEU A 413 -6.50 -0.22 -24.66
CA LEU A 413 -7.91 -0.18 -25.10
C LEU A 413 -8.32 1.21 -25.60
N MET A 414 -7.93 2.28 -24.90
CA MET A 414 -8.26 3.65 -25.33
C MET A 414 -7.75 3.97 -26.74
N ARG A 415 -6.60 3.43 -27.13
CA ARG A 415 -6.06 3.61 -28.49
C ARG A 415 -6.83 2.82 -29.56
N HIS A 416 -7.40 1.66 -29.22
CA HIS A 416 -8.24 0.90 -30.16
C HIS A 416 -9.60 1.57 -30.40
N TYR A 417 -10.05 2.43 -29.48
CA TYR A 417 -11.27 3.23 -29.65
C TYR A 417 -11.12 4.36 -30.68
N GLU A 418 -9.93 4.95 -30.86
CA GLU A 418 -9.69 5.97 -31.91
C GLU A 418 -9.90 5.43 -33.33
N GLY A 419 -9.71 4.12 -33.54
CA GLY A 419 -9.96 3.48 -34.84
C GLY A 419 -11.44 3.28 -35.18
N PHE A 420 -12.33 3.30 -34.19
CA PHE A 420 -13.78 3.12 -34.37
C PHE A 420 -14.55 4.44 -34.54
N MET A 421 -13.92 5.58 -34.27
CA MET A 421 -14.52 6.92 -34.33
C MET A 421 -14.05 7.73 -35.57
N LYS A 422 -13.40 7.08 -36.54
CA LYS A 422 -13.05 7.68 -37.84
C LYS A 422 -14.01 7.24 -38.94
#